data_AF-A0A1G2DPS9-F1
#
_entry.id   AF-A0A1G2DPS9-F1
#
_cell.length_a   1.000
_cell.length_b   1.000
_cell.length_c   1.000
_cell.angle_alpha   90.00
_cell.angle_beta   90.00
_cell.angle_gamma   90.00
#
_symmetry.space_group_name_H-M   'P 1'
#
loop_
_entity.id
_entity.type
_entity.pdbx_description
1 polymer ?
#
loop_
_entity_poly.entity_id
_entity_poly.type
_entity_poly.pdbx_seq_one_letter_code
_entity_poly.pdbx_strand_id
1 'polypeptide(L)'
;MIKGTESLRILARQNVLTNTDCFNLLEERRLLLAPHLRDMSLKALCDLKIVGVTGGRRRRPLRMGGVAQKFTKDIPYRPYREECTLDIVMEGDSVFDFDTRGIFPDDDVYYHGHFKGDFIREQGKVEAVGEVLKFWGLTRNNTWITVETTLRFISQPRDLIHYANFEMITWVERLVVHESTSAEICQFCEVTPRWLWQRLGDTVHAWVTHRNLLLSNAETLDETVRQEEMLVNIIAKQ
;
A
#
# COMPACT_ATOMS: atom_id res chain seq x y z
N MET A 1 -9.20 -7.11 30.26
CA MET A 1 -8.59 -8.45 30.11
C MET A 1 -8.73 -8.85 28.64
N ILE A 2 -7.63 -8.82 27.87
CA ILE A 2 -7.68 -9.05 26.41
C ILE A 2 -7.88 -10.55 26.17
N LYS A 3 -9.07 -10.94 25.71
CA LYS A 3 -9.49 -12.33 25.45
C LYS A 3 -8.68 -13.08 24.38
N GLY A 4 -7.72 -12.42 23.70
CA GLY A 4 -6.96 -13.00 22.58
C GLY A 4 -5.55 -13.52 22.91
N THR A 5 -5.16 -13.64 24.18
CA THR A 5 -3.82 -14.16 24.54
C THR A 5 -3.79 -15.67 24.83
N GLU A 6 -4.95 -16.30 24.99
CA GLU A 6 -5.03 -17.71 25.40
C GLU A 6 -4.54 -18.67 24.30
N SER A 7 -4.91 -18.45 23.04
CA SER A 7 -4.48 -19.32 21.94
C SER A 7 -3.05 -19.06 21.48
N LEU A 8 -2.56 -17.82 21.59
CA LEU A 8 -1.13 -17.51 21.47
C LEU A 8 -0.30 -18.28 22.51
N ARG A 9 -0.80 -18.40 23.75
CA ARG A 9 -0.15 -19.20 24.81
C ARG A 9 -0.18 -20.70 24.52
N ILE A 10 -1.26 -21.20 23.92
CA ILE A 10 -1.39 -22.62 23.51
C ILE A 10 -0.41 -22.94 22.37
N LEU A 11 -0.28 -22.04 21.40
CA LEU A 11 0.58 -22.22 20.22
C LEU A 11 2.08 -22.01 20.52
N ALA A 12 2.43 -21.18 21.50
CA ALA A 12 3.80 -21.01 21.99
C ALA A 12 4.42 -22.29 22.58
N ARG A 13 3.60 -23.33 22.87
CA ARG A 13 4.06 -24.64 23.35
C ARG A 13 4.39 -25.63 22.24
N GLN A 14 4.15 -25.27 20.98
CA GLN A 14 4.37 -26.14 19.83
C GLN A 14 5.63 -25.71 19.05
N ASN A 15 6.51 -26.66 18.71
CA ASN A 15 7.74 -26.38 17.97
C ASN A 15 7.50 -26.10 16.47
N VAL A 16 6.33 -26.47 15.94
CA VAL A 16 5.93 -26.26 14.54
C VAL A 16 4.46 -25.88 14.50
N LEU A 17 4.15 -24.73 13.89
CA LEU A 17 2.77 -24.30 13.64
C LEU A 17 2.28 -24.88 12.32
N THR A 18 1.08 -25.47 12.32
CA THR A 18 0.40 -25.91 11.10
C THR A 18 -0.26 -24.73 10.37
N ASN A 19 -0.71 -24.95 9.14
CA ASN A 19 -1.49 -23.94 8.41
C ASN A 19 -2.80 -23.59 9.14
N THR A 20 -3.46 -24.58 9.75
CA THR A 20 -4.67 -24.37 10.56
C THR A 20 -4.40 -23.46 11.75
N ASP A 21 -3.27 -23.67 12.44
CA ASP A 21 -2.86 -22.81 13.56
C ASP A 21 -2.61 -21.38 13.09
N CYS A 22 -2.01 -21.20 11.91
CA CYS A 22 -1.77 -19.88 11.34
C CYS A 22 -3.07 -19.16 10.95
N PHE A 23 -4.07 -19.87 10.43
CA PHE A 23 -5.40 -19.29 10.17
C PHE A 23 -6.11 -18.87 11.46
N ASN A 24 -6.04 -19.68 12.51
CA ASN A 24 -6.61 -19.32 13.82
C ASN A 24 -5.94 -18.06 14.38
N LEU A 25 -4.61 -17.98 14.30
CA LEU A 25 -3.85 -16.79 14.71
C LEU A 25 -4.17 -15.53 13.90
N LEU A 26 -4.45 -15.70 12.61
CA LEU A 26 -4.88 -14.61 11.72
C LEU A 26 -6.23 -14.06 12.15
N GLU A 27 -7.21 -14.92 12.40
CA GLU A 27 -8.55 -14.50 12.84
C GLU A 27 -8.51 -13.85 14.21
N GLU A 28 -7.71 -14.37 15.15
CA GLU A 28 -7.52 -13.72 16.43
C GLU A 28 -6.89 -12.34 16.31
N ARG A 29 -5.84 -12.20 15.48
CA ARG A 29 -5.24 -10.89 15.22
C ARG A 29 -6.27 -9.94 14.60
N ARG A 30 -7.09 -10.41 13.66
CA ARG A 30 -8.16 -9.61 13.08
C ARG A 30 -9.12 -9.11 14.16
N LEU A 31 -9.61 -10.00 15.03
CA LEU A 31 -10.50 -9.63 16.14
C LEU A 31 -9.85 -8.65 17.14
N LEU A 32 -8.55 -8.79 17.39
CA LEU A 32 -7.78 -7.87 18.23
C LEU A 32 -7.61 -6.49 17.58
N LEU A 33 -7.45 -6.43 16.26
CA LEU A 33 -7.31 -5.17 15.52
C LEU A 33 -8.64 -4.45 15.35
N ALA A 34 -9.76 -5.18 15.25
CA ALA A 34 -11.10 -4.66 14.98
C ALA A 34 -11.46 -3.34 15.72
N PRO A 35 -11.30 -3.21 17.05
CA PRO A 35 -11.63 -1.96 17.74
C PRO A 35 -10.74 -0.78 17.33
N HIS A 36 -9.52 -1.04 16.87
CA HIS A 36 -8.54 -0.01 16.51
C HIS A 36 -8.64 0.45 15.06
N LEU A 37 -9.18 -0.38 14.15
CA LEU A 37 -9.26 -0.05 12.71
C LEU A 37 -10.05 1.24 12.43
N ARG A 38 -10.96 1.65 13.31
CA ARG A 38 -11.68 2.92 13.20
C ARG A 38 -10.81 4.13 13.54
N ASP A 39 -9.90 3.99 14.50
CA ASP A 39 -9.02 5.05 15.00
C ASP A 39 -7.73 5.17 14.17
N MET A 40 -7.45 4.15 13.36
CA MET A 40 -6.36 4.16 12.40
C MET A 40 -6.68 5.11 11.24
N SER A 41 -5.72 5.98 10.92
CA SER A 41 -5.66 6.67 9.63
C SER A 41 -5.34 5.65 8.53
N LEU A 42 -6.37 4.96 8.04
CA LEU A 42 -6.28 3.95 7.00
C LEU A 42 -6.29 4.60 5.61
N LYS A 43 -5.55 4.00 4.68
CA LYS A 43 -5.55 4.36 3.25
C LYS A 43 -6.90 4.02 2.63
N ALA A 44 -7.32 4.78 1.62
CA ALA A 44 -8.41 4.40 0.73
C ALA A 44 -7.90 3.43 -0.34
N LEU A 45 -8.79 2.62 -0.92
CA LEU A 45 -8.43 1.72 -2.02
C LEU A 45 -7.88 2.47 -3.24
N CYS A 46 -8.30 3.72 -3.46
CA CYS A 46 -7.76 4.55 -4.54
C CYS A 46 -6.36 5.13 -4.27
N ASP A 47 -5.80 5.00 -3.07
CA ASP A 47 -4.47 5.52 -2.72
C ASP A 47 -3.31 4.62 -3.22
N LEU A 48 -3.53 3.87 -4.31
CA LEU A 48 -2.54 2.96 -4.93
C LEU A 48 -1.31 3.76 -5.34
N LYS A 49 -0.16 3.44 -4.73
CA LYS A 49 1.09 4.15 -5.02
C LYS A 49 1.89 3.43 -6.10
N ILE A 50 2.37 4.17 -7.08
CA ILE A 50 3.28 3.63 -8.09
C ILE A 50 4.71 3.94 -7.67
N VAL A 51 5.43 2.91 -7.24
CA VAL A 51 6.72 3.04 -6.56
C VAL A 51 7.92 3.01 -7.53
N GLY A 52 7.68 2.72 -8.81
CA GLY A 52 8.62 3.06 -9.91
C GLY A 52 8.77 2.01 -11.01
N VAL A 53 9.45 2.40 -12.10
CA VAL A 53 9.84 1.53 -13.22
C VAL A 53 11.23 0.94 -12.96
N THR A 54 11.34 -0.39 -12.87
CA THR A 54 12.66 -1.04 -12.88
C THR A 54 13.04 -1.44 -14.29
N GLY A 55 13.94 -0.69 -14.91
CA GLY A 55 14.58 -1.08 -16.18
C GLY A 55 15.50 -2.28 -15.96
N GLY A 56 14.96 -3.50 -16.06
CA GLY A 56 15.77 -4.72 -15.94
C GLY A 56 14.98 -5.99 -16.23
N ARG A 57 15.60 -6.94 -16.94
CA ARG A 57 15.03 -8.25 -17.33
C ARG A 57 14.83 -9.23 -16.17
N ARG A 58 14.63 -8.77 -14.93
CA ARG A 58 14.44 -9.67 -13.78
C ARG A 58 13.02 -9.54 -13.27
N ARG A 59 12.17 -10.45 -13.73
CA ARG A 59 10.95 -10.87 -13.03
C ARG A 59 11.36 -11.25 -11.61
N ARG A 60 11.04 -10.41 -10.62
CA ARG A 60 10.97 -10.89 -9.25
C ARG A 60 9.49 -11.10 -8.96
N PRO A 61 9.07 -12.28 -8.49
CA PRO A 61 7.77 -12.39 -7.86
C PRO A 61 7.75 -11.36 -6.72
N LEU A 62 6.60 -10.73 -6.49
CA LEU A 62 6.29 -9.74 -5.46
C LEU A 62 6.55 -10.28 -4.03
N ARG A 63 7.77 -10.70 -3.73
CA ARG A 63 8.25 -11.04 -2.39
C ARG A 63 8.94 -9.81 -1.82
N MET A 64 8.14 -8.92 -1.23
CA MET A 64 8.64 -7.84 -0.39
C MET A 64 9.24 -8.45 0.89
N GLY A 65 10.44 -8.02 1.24
CA GLY A 65 11.23 -8.56 2.36
C GLY A 65 12.74 -8.34 2.26
N GLY A 66 13.24 -7.68 1.21
CA GLY A 66 14.59 -7.16 1.17
C GLY A 66 14.57 -5.68 1.53
N VAL A 67 15.47 -5.27 2.43
CA VAL A 67 15.99 -3.90 2.46
C VAL A 67 16.12 -3.46 1.00
N ALA A 68 15.41 -2.40 0.59
CA ALA A 68 15.67 -1.77 -0.68
C ALA A 68 17.15 -1.40 -0.64
N GLN A 69 18.00 -2.24 -1.24
CA GLN A 69 19.38 -1.91 -1.47
C GLN A 69 19.26 -0.70 -2.36
N LYS A 70 19.52 0.49 -1.79
CA LYS A 70 19.62 1.74 -2.54
C LYS A 70 20.47 1.40 -3.75
N PHE A 71 19.85 1.23 -4.91
CA PHE A 71 20.59 1.19 -6.14
C PHE A 71 21.14 2.59 -6.26
N THR A 72 22.41 2.75 -5.88
CA THR A 72 23.23 3.95 -6.03
C THR A 72 23.57 4.18 -7.50
N LYS A 73 22.55 4.10 -8.35
CA LYS A 73 22.55 4.79 -9.62
C LYS A 73 21.48 5.85 -9.46
N ASP A 74 21.93 7.08 -9.31
CA ASP A 74 21.12 8.29 -9.40
C ASP A 74 20.46 8.35 -10.78
N ILE A 75 19.43 7.51 -10.98
CA ILE A 75 18.43 7.76 -11.99
C ILE A 75 17.55 8.83 -11.34
N PRO A 76 17.58 10.08 -11.82
CA PRO A 76 16.81 11.14 -11.21
C PRO A 76 15.35 10.69 -11.16
N TYR A 77 14.81 10.65 -9.94
CA TYR A 77 13.40 10.43 -9.67
C TYR A 77 12.61 11.44 -10.52
N ARG A 78 12.03 10.99 -11.63
CA ARG A 78 11.10 11.80 -12.41
C ARG A 78 9.75 11.64 -11.73
N PRO A 79 9.16 12.71 -11.16
CA PRO A 79 7.87 12.60 -10.49
C PRO A 79 6.85 12.07 -11.48
N TYR A 80 6.23 10.95 -11.15
CA TYR A 80 5.04 10.47 -11.87
C TYR A 80 3.94 11.49 -11.66
N ARG A 81 3.21 11.82 -12.73
CA ARG A 81 1.96 12.54 -12.59
C ARG A 81 0.87 11.48 -12.51
N GLU A 82 0.37 11.25 -11.32
CA GLU A 82 -0.85 10.47 -11.11
C GLU A 82 -2.01 11.33 -11.60
N GLU A 83 -2.41 11.14 -12.85
CA GLU A 83 -3.70 11.63 -13.33
C GLU A 83 -4.71 10.49 -13.14
N CYS A 84 -5.39 10.48 -12.00
CA CYS A 84 -6.62 9.71 -11.82
C CYS A 84 -7.73 10.39 -12.63
N THR A 85 -7.66 10.29 -13.95
CA THR A 85 -8.67 10.87 -14.84
C THR A 85 -9.20 9.79 -15.76
N LEU A 86 -10.48 9.48 -15.51
CA LEU A 86 -11.48 8.91 -16.41
C LEU A 86 -11.67 7.38 -16.41
N ASP A 87 -12.93 7.01 -16.15
CA ASP A 87 -13.60 5.75 -16.45
C ASP A 87 -13.07 4.47 -15.78
N ILE A 88 -12.71 4.55 -14.50
CA ILE A 88 -12.40 3.34 -13.73
C ILE A 88 -13.66 2.49 -13.57
N VAL A 89 -13.62 1.25 -14.08
CA VAL A 89 -14.73 0.30 -13.91
C VAL A 89 -14.58 -0.41 -12.57
N MET A 90 -15.51 -0.14 -11.65
CA MET A 90 -15.67 -0.90 -10.41
C MET A 90 -16.55 -2.11 -10.64
N GLU A 91 -16.06 -3.28 -10.23
CA GLU A 91 -16.82 -4.54 -10.26
C GLU A 91 -16.69 -5.30 -8.94
N GLY A 92 -17.56 -6.28 -8.75
CA GLY A 92 -17.60 -7.11 -7.55
C GLY A 92 -18.67 -6.67 -6.57
N ASP A 93 -18.38 -6.75 -5.28
CA ASP A 93 -19.40 -6.54 -4.24
C ASP A 93 -19.67 -5.04 -4.06
N SER A 94 -20.94 -4.64 -4.24
CA SER A 94 -21.36 -3.24 -4.26
C SER A 94 -21.21 -2.49 -2.93
N VAL A 95 -20.82 -3.19 -1.86
CA VAL A 95 -20.54 -2.59 -0.55
C VAL A 95 -19.15 -1.93 -0.49
N PHE A 96 -18.27 -2.24 -1.45
CA PHE A 96 -16.95 -1.65 -1.56
C PHE A 96 -16.89 -0.65 -2.72
N ASP A 97 -16.15 0.42 -2.48
CA ASP A 97 -15.95 1.55 -3.39
C ASP A 97 -14.50 2.06 -3.29
N PHE A 98 -14.15 3.09 -4.07
CA PHE A 98 -12.82 3.68 -4.04
C PHE A 98 -12.42 4.24 -2.68
N ASP A 99 -13.41 4.75 -1.93
CA ASP A 99 -13.22 5.33 -0.59
C ASP A 99 -13.13 4.28 0.51
N THR A 100 -13.27 2.99 0.17
CA THR A 100 -13.15 1.89 1.12
C THR A 100 -11.79 1.92 1.76
N ARG A 101 -11.78 2.17 3.08
CA ARG A 101 -10.55 2.32 3.84
C ARG A 101 -10.14 1.03 4.49
N GLY A 102 -8.84 0.75 4.49
CA GLY A 102 -8.31 -0.51 5.01
C GLY A 102 -6.81 -0.54 5.19
N ILE A 103 -6.35 -1.67 5.70
CA ILE A 103 -4.96 -2.09 5.64
C ILE A 103 -4.80 -2.84 4.32
N PHE A 104 -4.03 -2.28 3.39
CA PHE A 104 -3.72 -2.89 2.09
C PHE A 104 -2.19 -3.02 1.98
N PRO A 105 -1.57 -4.09 2.48
CA PRO A 105 -0.11 -4.14 2.61
C PRO A 105 0.66 -4.19 1.29
N ASP A 106 -0.02 -4.60 0.23
CA ASP A 106 0.59 -4.88 -1.08
C ASP A 106 -0.06 -4.00 -2.17
N ASP A 107 -0.57 -2.83 -1.77
CA ASP A 107 -1.16 -1.79 -2.63
C ASP A 107 -0.10 -0.92 -3.34
N ASP A 108 1.17 -1.09 -2.97
CA ASP A 108 2.31 -0.46 -3.61
C ASP A 108 2.65 -1.19 -4.93
N VAL A 109 2.46 -0.49 -6.05
CA VAL A 109 2.65 -1.00 -7.41
C VAL A 109 4.07 -0.77 -7.89
N TYR A 110 4.76 -1.85 -8.28
CA TYR A 110 6.03 -1.79 -9.01
C TYR A 110 5.78 -2.15 -10.47
N TYR A 111 5.97 -1.19 -11.37
CA TYR A 111 5.78 -1.43 -12.80
C TYR A 111 7.04 -2.01 -13.43
N HIS A 112 6.89 -3.15 -14.09
CA HIS A 112 7.96 -3.83 -14.83
C HIS A 112 7.78 -3.71 -16.36
N GLY A 113 7.20 -2.61 -16.83
CA GLY A 113 6.99 -2.37 -18.24
C GLY A 113 8.23 -2.52 -19.10
N HIS A 114 8.18 -3.48 -20.02
CA HIS A 114 9.09 -3.52 -21.14
C HIS A 114 8.64 -2.50 -22.18
N PHE A 115 9.17 -1.28 -22.10
CA PHE A 115 9.06 -0.34 -23.21
C PHE A 115 9.88 -0.90 -24.39
N LYS A 116 9.22 -1.29 -25.47
CA LYS A 116 9.92 -1.45 -26.76
C LYS A 116 10.35 -0.05 -27.20
N GLY A 117 11.62 0.27 -27.00
CA GLY A 117 12.20 1.58 -27.31
C GLY A 117 12.03 2.01 -28.77
N ASP A 118 11.73 1.07 -29.66
CA ASP A 118 11.54 1.32 -31.09
C ASP A 118 10.21 2.04 -31.41
N PHE A 119 9.21 2.01 -30.53
CA PHE A 119 7.90 2.66 -30.75
C PHE A 119 7.88 4.17 -30.50
N ILE A 120 8.90 4.70 -29.82
CA ILE A 120 8.96 6.11 -29.44
C ILE A 120 9.19 7.03 -30.67
N ARG A 121 9.79 6.48 -31.75
CA ARG A 121 10.19 7.29 -32.91
C ARG A 121 9.05 7.61 -33.89
N GLU A 122 7.99 6.82 -33.93
CA GLU A 122 6.95 6.98 -34.98
C GLU A 122 5.64 7.59 -34.48
N GLN A 123 5.24 7.36 -33.23
CA GLN A 123 3.89 7.76 -32.75
C GLN A 123 3.88 8.79 -31.62
N GLY A 124 5.04 9.10 -31.02
CA GLY A 124 5.12 10.07 -29.92
C GLY A 124 4.30 9.69 -28.67
N LYS A 125 3.78 8.45 -28.58
CA LYS A 125 3.05 7.91 -27.44
C LYS A 125 3.29 6.41 -27.40
N VAL A 126 3.60 5.87 -26.23
CA VAL A 126 3.64 4.41 -26.02
C VAL A 126 2.58 4.08 -24.98
N GLU A 127 1.55 3.37 -25.43
CA GLU A 127 0.55 2.79 -24.55
C GLU A 127 0.95 1.35 -24.23
N ALA A 128 0.97 1.00 -22.96
CA ALA A 128 1.04 -0.37 -22.50
C ALA A 128 -0.20 -0.65 -21.65
N VAL A 129 -1.02 -1.61 -22.08
CA VAL A 129 -2.05 -2.19 -21.22
C VAL A 129 -1.31 -3.01 -20.16
N GLY A 130 -1.49 -2.63 -18.91
CA GLY A 130 -0.65 -3.02 -17.79
C GLY A 130 -1.12 -4.30 -17.13
N GLU A 131 -0.26 -4.73 -16.22
CA GLU A 131 -0.34 -6.00 -15.51
C GLU A 131 -1.60 -6.06 -14.63
N VAL A 132 -2.20 -7.24 -14.53
CA VAL A 132 -3.25 -7.51 -13.54
C VAL A 132 -2.56 -7.74 -12.20
N LEU A 133 -2.88 -6.92 -11.21
CA LEU A 133 -2.38 -7.06 -9.85
C LEU A 133 -3.46 -7.67 -8.96
N LYS A 134 -3.02 -8.56 -8.08
CA LYS A 134 -3.87 -9.23 -7.10
C LYS A 134 -3.31 -8.98 -5.72
N PHE A 135 -4.09 -8.33 -4.87
CA PHE A 135 -3.73 -8.10 -3.48
C PHE A 135 -4.93 -8.29 -2.57
N TRP A 136 -4.72 -8.12 -1.27
CA TRP A 136 -5.73 -8.33 -0.24
C TRP A 136 -5.79 -7.14 0.71
N GLY A 137 -6.90 -7.06 1.44
CA GLY A 137 -7.12 -5.99 2.40
C GLY A 137 -7.88 -6.44 3.64
N LEU A 138 -7.62 -5.75 4.75
CA LEU A 138 -8.51 -5.75 5.92
C LEU A 138 -9.17 -4.38 6.02
N THR A 139 -10.47 -4.31 5.72
CA THR A 139 -11.21 -3.05 5.72
C THR A 139 -11.40 -2.50 7.12
N ARG A 140 -11.73 -1.20 7.22
CA ARG A 140 -12.09 -0.51 8.47
C ARG A 140 -13.23 -1.21 9.24
N ASN A 141 -14.12 -1.88 8.52
CA ASN A 141 -15.24 -2.63 9.10
C ASN A 141 -14.86 -4.05 9.54
N ASN A 142 -13.55 -4.35 9.56
CA ASN A 142 -13.00 -5.63 9.96
C ASN A 142 -13.36 -6.80 9.01
N THR A 143 -13.56 -6.48 7.74
CA THR A 143 -13.88 -7.44 6.67
C THR A 143 -12.66 -7.70 5.80
N TRP A 144 -12.38 -8.97 5.55
CA TRP A 144 -11.36 -9.42 4.61
C TRP A 144 -11.83 -9.20 3.18
N ILE A 145 -10.96 -8.68 2.32
CA ILE A 145 -11.25 -8.51 0.89
C ILE A 145 -10.10 -9.01 0.02
N THR A 146 -10.46 -9.46 -1.18
CA THR A 146 -9.54 -9.62 -2.31
C THR A 146 -9.75 -8.51 -3.30
N VAL A 147 -8.66 -8.05 -3.91
CA VAL A 147 -8.67 -6.94 -4.86
C VAL A 147 -7.89 -7.33 -6.10
N GLU A 148 -8.53 -7.26 -7.26
CA GLU A 148 -7.90 -7.36 -8.56
C GLU A 148 -7.92 -5.97 -9.21
N THR A 149 -6.75 -5.45 -9.60
CA THR A 149 -6.66 -4.18 -10.31
C THR A 149 -5.95 -4.37 -11.65
N THR A 150 -6.54 -3.82 -12.70
CA THR A 150 -5.91 -3.70 -14.01
C THR A 150 -5.42 -2.28 -14.15
N LEU A 151 -4.12 -2.13 -14.39
CA LEU A 151 -3.50 -0.82 -14.56
C LEU A 151 -3.23 -0.55 -16.02
N ARG A 152 -3.24 0.71 -16.42
CA ARG A 152 -2.80 1.13 -17.75
C ARG A 152 -1.75 2.22 -17.64
N PHE A 153 -0.77 2.14 -18.53
CA PHE A 153 0.39 3.03 -18.55
C PHE A 153 0.49 3.72 -19.90
N ILE A 154 0.68 5.03 -19.89
CA ILE A 154 1.08 5.84 -21.02
C ILE A 154 2.44 6.46 -20.73
N SER A 155 3.38 6.29 -21.64
CA SER A 155 4.55 7.16 -21.72
C SER A 155 4.34 8.14 -22.87
N GLN A 156 4.34 9.44 -22.57
CA GLN A 156 4.17 10.50 -23.57
C GLN A 156 5.20 11.62 -23.35
N PRO A 157 5.61 12.35 -24.40
CA PRO A 157 6.43 13.54 -24.28
C PRO A 157 5.70 14.58 -23.44
N ARG A 158 6.38 15.07 -22.40
CA ARG A 158 5.93 16.19 -21.57
C ARG A 158 5.92 17.50 -22.36
N ASP A 159 6.88 17.66 -23.28
CA ASP A 159 7.00 18.82 -24.16
C ASP A 159 7.27 18.38 -25.61
N LEU A 160 6.56 18.98 -26.59
CA LEU A 160 6.71 18.72 -28.03
C LEU A 160 8.11 19.01 -28.60
N ILE A 161 8.93 19.76 -27.86
CA ILE A 161 10.19 20.35 -28.36
C ILE A 161 11.42 19.56 -27.89
N HIS A 162 11.29 18.73 -26.84
CA HIS A 162 12.42 18.00 -26.26
C HIS A 162 12.10 16.51 -26.07
N TYR A 163 12.53 15.69 -27.02
CA TYR A 163 12.45 14.22 -27.00
C TYR A 163 13.11 13.54 -25.77
N ALA A 164 13.69 14.29 -24.84
CA ALA A 164 14.29 13.77 -23.61
C ALA A 164 13.34 13.76 -22.40
N ASN A 165 12.21 14.47 -22.49
CA ASN A 165 11.24 14.64 -21.41
C ASN A 165 9.99 13.80 -21.68
N PHE A 166 10.03 12.50 -21.40
CA PHE A 166 8.82 11.69 -21.29
C PHE A 166 8.25 11.78 -19.88
N GLU A 167 6.95 11.99 -19.77
CA GLU A 167 6.16 11.72 -18.58
C GLU A 167 5.52 10.34 -18.69
N MET A 168 5.40 9.67 -17.54
CA MET A 168 4.65 8.43 -17.43
C MET A 168 3.38 8.73 -16.64
N ILE A 169 2.26 8.46 -17.28
CA ILE A 169 0.92 8.53 -16.69
C ILE A 169 0.49 7.09 -16.46
N THR A 170 0.02 6.81 -15.26
CA THR A 170 -0.57 5.53 -14.90
C THR A 170 -1.93 5.79 -14.32
N TRP A 171 -2.89 4.93 -14.65
CA TRP A 171 -4.19 4.95 -14.01
C TRP A 171 -4.72 3.53 -13.84
N VAL A 172 -5.68 3.41 -12.92
CA VAL A 172 -6.44 2.18 -12.70
C VAL A 172 -7.53 2.11 -13.78
N GLU A 173 -7.51 1.08 -14.60
CA GLU A 173 -8.54 0.86 -15.63
C GLU A 173 -9.73 0.10 -15.08
N ARG A 174 -9.48 -0.90 -14.23
CA ARG A 174 -10.49 -1.75 -13.63
C ARG A 174 -10.09 -2.13 -12.21
N LEU A 175 -11.05 -2.09 -11.29
CA LEU A 175 -10.87 -2.52 -9.91
C LEU A 175 -12.02 -3.47 -9.54
N VAL A 176 -11.68 -4.71 -9.21
CA VAL A 176 -12.63 -5.74 -8.78
C VAL A 176 -12.39 -6.05 -7.32
N VAL A 177 -13.42 -5.91 -6.49
CA VAL A 177 -13.31 -6.12 -5.04
C VAL A 177 -14.36 -7.12 -4.57
N HIS A 178 -13.92 -8.12 -3.81
CA HIS A 178 -14.82 -9.10 -3.20
C HIS A 178 -14.52 -9.29 -1.72
N GLU A 179 -15.57 -9.40 -0.91
CA GLU A 179 -15.47 -9.94 0.44
C GLU A 179 -14.89 -11.36 0.36
N SER A 180 -14.05 -11.69 1.33
CA SER A 180 -13.29 -12.93 1.29
C SER A 180 -13.00 -13.46 2.69
N THR A 181 -12.36 -14.62 2.74
CA THR A 181 -11.80 -15.23 3.95
C THR A 181 -10.27 -15.27 3.86
N SER A 182 -9.60 -15.44 5.01
CA SER A 182 -8.14 -15.60 5.03
C SER A 182 -7.65 -16.79 4.18
N ALA A 183 -8.45 -17.85 4.07
CA ALA A 183 -8.16 -19.01 3.23
C ALA A 183 -8.25 -18.69 1.72
N GLU A 184 -9.31 -18.00 1.30
CA GLU A 184 -9.49 -17.56 -0.09
C GLU A 184 -8.42 -16.55 -0.50
N ILE A 185 -8.03 -15.63 0.38
CA ILE A 185 -6.91 -14.71 0.14
C ILE A 185 -5.62 -15.47 -0.15
N CYS A 186 -5.33 -16.53 0.63
CA CYS A 186 -4.13 -17.34 0.41
C CYS A 186 -4.14 -18.03 -0.97
N GLN A 187 -5.30 -18.48 -1.43
CA GLN A 187 -5.47 -19.06 -2.77
C GLN A 187 -5.35 -17.99 -3.86
N PHE A 188 -6.05 -16.87 -3.71
CA PHE A 188 -6.13 -15.79 -4.68
C PHE A 188 -4.78 -15.09 -4.91
N CYS A 189 -4.03 -14.84 -3.83
CA CYS A 189 -2.71 -14.19 -3.88
C CYS A 189 -1.54 -15.19 -3.98
N GLU A 190 -1.80 -16.50 -4.00
CA GLU A 190 -0.77 -17.56 -4.01
C GLU A 190 0.23 -17.45 -2.83
N VAL A 191 -0.27 -17.13 -1.63
CA VAL A 191 0.52 -16.94 -0.41
C VAL A 191 0.16 -17.96 0.67
N THR A 192 1.01 -18.07 1.69
CA THR A 192 0.75 -18.95 2.85
C THR A 192 0.09 -18.17 3.99
N PRO A 193 -0.69 -18.82 4.87
CA PRO A 193 -1.29 -18.14 6.03
C PRO A 193 -0.25 -17.56 6.97
N ARG A 194 0.92 -18.22 7.10
CA ARG A 194 2.04 -17.67 7.88
C ARG A 194 2.55 -16.36 7.29
N TRP A 195 2.68 -16.29 5.96
CA TRP A 195 3.09 -15.06 5.28
C TRP A 195 2.06 -13.94 5.49
N LEU A 196 0.77 -14.26 5.30
CA LEU A 196 -0.33 -13.32 5.51
C LEU A 196 -0.32 -12.77 6.95
N TRP A 197 -0.11 -13.65 7.93
CA TRP A 197 0.01 -13.28 9.34
C TRP A 197 1.18 -12.33 9.57
N GLN A 198 2.39 -12.70 9.10
CA GLN A 198 3.57 -11.85 9.24
C GLN A 198 3.36 -10.48 8.60
N ARG A 199 2.83 -10.45 7.37
CA ARG A 199 2.61 -9.23 6.61
C ARG A 199 1.65 -8.27 7.30
N LEU A 200 0.52 -8.77 7.83
CA LEU A 200 -0.40 -7.96 8.63
C LEU A 200 0.29 -7.37 9.88
N GLY A 201 1.13 -8.18 10.55
CA GLY A 201 1.90 -7.73 11.71
C GLY A 201 2.86 -6.60 11.36
N ASP A 202 3.64 -6.77 10.28
CA ASP A 202 4.59 -5.78 9.81
C ASP A 202 3.91 -4.45 9.46
N THR A 203 2.75 -4.49 8.79
CA THR A 203 2.00 -3.28 8.45
C THR A 203 1.48 -2.56 9.69
N VAL A 204 0.97 -3.29 10.69
CA VAL A 204 0.55 -2.70 11.96
C VAL A 204 1.74 -2.08 12.70
N HIS A 205 2.90 -2.75 12.74
CA HIS A 205 4.10 -2.21 13.36
C HIS A 205 4.63 -0.94 12.67
N ALA A 206 4.61 -0.92 11.33
CA ALA A 206 4.97 0.27 10.55
C ALA A 206 4.01 1.44 10.86
N TRP A 207 2.72 1.17 10.95
CA TRP A 207 1.71 2.16 11.33
C TRP A 207 1.95 2.72 12.74
N VAL A 208 2.15 1.87 13.74
CA VAL A 208 2.44 2.31 15.12
C VAL A 208 3.69 3.18 15.16
N THR A 209 4.76 2.75 14.49
CA THR A 209 6.02 3.50 14.41
C THR A 209 5.81 4.88 13.80
N HIS A 210 5.06 4.96 12.69
CA HIS A 210 4.75 6.23 12.06
C HIS A 210 3.92 7.15 12.96
N ARG A 211 2.92 6.61 13.67
CA ARG A 211 2.08 7.40 14.57
C ARG A 211 2.87 7.95 15.76
N ASN A 212 3.79 7.17 16.32
CA ASN A 212 4.69 7.65 17.38
C ASN A 212 5.58 8.79 16.89
N LEU A 213 6.07 8.73 15.65
CA LEU A 213 6.83 9.82 15.05
C LEU A 213 5.97 11.09 14.90
N LEU A 214 4.74 10.96 14.40
CA LEU A 214 3.82 12.10 14.27
C LEU A 214 3.48 12.73 15.62
N LEU A 215 3.27 11.92 16.65
CA LEU A 215 3.02 12.40 18.01
C LEU A 215 4.21 13.20 18.53
N SER A 216 5.43 12.66 18.39
CA SER A 216 6.65 13.36 18.80
C SER A 216 6.84 14.71 18.07
N ASN A 217 6.51 14.76 16.78
CA ASN A 217 6.53 16.01 16.02
C ASN A 217 5.48 17.02 16.52
N ALA A 218 4.27 16.54 16.85
CA ALA A 218 3.20 17.38 17.38
C ALA A 218 3.54 17.95 18.76
N GLU A 219 4.14 17.15 19.64
CA GLU A 219 4.64 17.60 20.96
C GLU A 219 5.74 18.68 20.81
N THR A 220 6.63 18.51 19.84
CA THR A 220 7.67 19.51 19.54
C THR A 220 7.06 20.83 19.08
N LEU A 221 6.03 20.77 18.24
CA LEU A 221 5.31 21.96 17.77
C LEU A 221 4.57 22.66 18.92
N ASP A 222 3.87 21.90 19.78
CA ASP A 222 3.17 22.45 20.94
C ASP A 222 4.11 23.22 21.87
N GLU A 223 5.27 22.63 22.19
CA GLU A 223 6.29 23.31 23.01
C GLU A 223 6.78 24.60 22.37
N THR A 224 6.98 24.59 21.05
CA THR A 224 7.40 25.80 20.30
C THR A 224 6.34 26.90 20.40
N VAL A 225 5.07 26.56 20.19
CA VAL A 225 3.95 27.52 20.31
C VAL A 225 3.85 28.07 21.73
N ARG A 226 3.98 27.23 22.77
CA ARG A 226 3.95 27.68 24.17
C ARG A 226 5.07 28.66 24.49
N GLN A 227 6.26 28.44 23.94
CA GLN A 227 7.39 29.37 24.10
C GLN A 227 7.14 30.70 23.39
N GLU A 228 6.59 30.66 22.17
CA GLU A 228 6.20 31.87 21.43
C GLU A 228 5.14 32.68 22.21
N GLU A 229 4.09 32.02 22.69
CA GLU A 229 3.03 32.66 23.48
C GLU A 229 3.59 33.28 24.78
N MET A 230 4.53 32.61 25.45
CA MET A 230 5.19 33.17 26.62
C MET A 230 5.99 34.43 26.28
N LEU A 231 6.74 34.43 25.18
CA LEU A 231 7.51 35.59 24.72
C LEU A 231 6.60 36.76 24.35
N VAL A 232 5.51 36.51 23.61
CA VAL A 232 4.52 37.53 23.26
C VAL A 232 3.90 38.13 24.52
N ASN A 233 3.55 37.31 25.51
CA ASN A 233 3.00 37.77 26.78
C ASN A 233 3.99 38.59 27.63
N ILE A 234 5.30 38.36 27.48
CA ILE A 234 6.34 39.18 28.13
C ILE A 234 6.45 40.53 27.42
N ILE A 235 6.48 40.54 26.09
CA ILE A 235 6.56 41.78 25.28
C ILE A 235 5.33 42.66 25.52
N ALA A 236 4.13 42.08 25.57
CA ALA A 236 2.88 42.82 25.77
C ALA A 236 2.73 43.44 27.18
N LYS A 237 3.60 43.10 28.14
CA LYS A 237 3.61 43.65 29.50
C LYS A 237 4.64 44.79 29.70
N GLN A 238 5.43 45.10 28.68
CA GLN A 238 6.35 46.25 28.65
C GLN A 238 5.66 47.47 28.05
#